data_AF-A0A1U7IGS5-F1
#
_entry.id   AF-A0A1U7IGS5-F1
#
_cell.length_a   1.000
_cell.length_b   1.000
_cell.length_c   1.000
_cell.angle_alpha   90.00
_cell.angle_beta   90.00
_cell.angle_gamma   90.00
#
_symmetry.space_group_name_H-M   'P 1'
#
loop_
_entity.id
_entity.type
_entity.pdbx_description
1 polymer ?
#
loop_
_entity_poly.entity_id
_entity_poly.type
_entity_poly.pdbx_seq_one_letter_code
_entity_poly.pdbx_strand_id
1 'polypeptide(L)'
;MLTTTTNPTKTLPPKCGRTETVRVRLTTLEKEDLAKRATEAGEKNISDYLRKRAFNSVYTVPAINEQACTELRKMSTHLYQMTRFVEKAVQAGQIPTQSLEVLQEFSKKLGEYHQELRGKIVSEFLTEPTK
;
A
#
# COMPACT_ATOMS: atom_id res chain seq x y z
N MET A 1 11.62 -1.72 70.13
CA MET A 1 10.62 -1.17 69.19
C MET A 1 11.26 -1.13 67.82
N LEU A 2 10.74 -1.91 66.86
CA LEU A 2 11.22 -1.99 65.48
C LEU A 2 10.10 -1.52 64.57
N THR A 3 10.28 -0.37 63.93
CA THR A 3 9.34 0.21 62.98
C THR A 3 9.50 -0.47 61.63
N THR A 4 8.50 -1.28 61.23
CA THR A 4 8.39 -1.81 59.88
C THR A 4 7.82 -0.74 58.95
N THR A 5 8.66 -0.24 58.04
CA THR A 5 8.26 0.66 56.96
C THR A 5 7.69 -0.16 55.81
N THR A 6 6.38 -0.05 55.56
CA THR A 6 5.68 -0.68 54.44
C THR A 6 6.00 0.06 53.15
N ASN A 7 6.66 -0.60 52.19
CA ASN A 7 6.86 -0.07 50.85
C ASN A 7 5.53 -0.04 50.06
N PRO A 8 5.21 1.04 49.32
CA PRO A 8 4.01 1.08 48.50
C PRO A 8 4.16 0.13 47.31
N THR A 9 3.17 -0.76 47.15
CA THR A 9 3.05 -1.68 46.02
C THR A 9 2.97 -0.88 44.72
N LYS A 10 4.01 -0.96 43.87
CA LYS A 10 3.99 -0.40 42.52
C LYS A 10 2.87 -1.08 41.73
N THR A 11 1.78 -0.36 41.50
CA THR A 11 0.75 -0.71 40.53
C THR A 11 1.41 -0.79 39.15
N LEU A 12 1.57 -2.01 38.62
CA LEU A 12 2.01 -2.20 37.25
C LEU A 12 0.92 -1.67 36.31
N PRO A 13 1.28 -0.92 35.26
CA PRO A 13 0.30 -0.46 34.27
C PRO A 13 -0.39 -1.65 33.61
N PRO A 14 -1.65 -1.48 33.16
CA PRO A 14 -2.43 -2.56 32.56
C PRO A 14 -1.66 -3.18 31.38
N LYS A 15 -1.66 -4.52 31.31
CA LYS A 15 -0.95 -5.29 30.28
C LYS A 15 -1.31 -4.75 28.89
N CYS A 16 -0.34 -4.13 28.22
CA CYS A 16 -0.47 -3.76 26.82
C CYS A 16 -0.59 -5.04 25.99
N GLY A 17 -1.71 -5.23 25.29
CA GLY A 17 -1.91 -6.41 24.41
C GLY A 17 -1.02 -6.44 23.17
N ARG A 18 -0.02 -5.54 23.07
CA ARG A 18 0.93 -5.45 21.96
C ARG A 18 2.21 -6.17 22.38
N THR A 19 2.54 -7.25 21.68
CA THR A 19 3.70 -8.11 21.97
C THR A 19 4.99 -7.61 21.33
N GLU A 20 4.90 -6.82 20.27
CA GLU A 20 6.05 -6.42 19.45
C GLU A 20 6.03 -4.92 19.14
N THR A 21 7.22 -4.33 19.06
CA THR A 21 7.42 -2.92 18.71
C THR A 21 8.30 -2.82 17.48
N VAL A 22 7.77 -2.22 16.41
CA VAL A 22 8.51 -1.93 15.19
C VAL A 22 8.91 -0.46 15.17
N ARG A 23 10.18 -0.18 14.87
CA ARG A 23 10.70 1.18 14.70
C ARG A 23 10.87 1.48 13.21
N VAL A 24 10.28 2.57 12.75
CA VAL A 24 10.40 3.06 11.37
C VAL A 24 11.13 4.39 11.40
N ARG A 25 12.16 4.54 10.57
CA ARG A 25 12.84 5.83 10.37
C ARG A 25 12.13 6.57 9.24
N LEU A 26 11.71 7.79 9.53
CA LEU A 26 11.04 8.68 8.59
C LEU A 26 11.76 10.02 8.62
N THR A 27 11.86 10.65 7.47
CA THR A 27 12.20 12.08 7.34
C THR A 27 11.09 12.94 7.95
N THR A 28 11.37 14.23 8.15
CA THR A 28 10.38 15.20 8.67
C THR A 28 9.15 15.29 7.75
N LEU A 29 9.38 15.39 6.44
CA LEU A 29 8.31 15.44 5.43
C LEU A 29 7.44 14.18 5.45
N GLU A 30 8.06 13.00 5.49
CA GLU A 30 7.32 11.73 5.54
C GLU A 30 6.51 11.59 6.82
N LYS A 31 7.01 12.11 7.95
CA LYS A 31 6.31 12.08 9.23
C LYS A 31 5.07 12.97 9.21
N GLU A 32 5.18 14.17 8.64
CA GLU A 32 4.06 15.12 8.47
C GLU A 32 2.99 14.56 7.53
N ASP A 33 3.41 14.01 6.40
CA ASP A 33 2.51 13.37 5.44
C ASP A 33 1.81 12.14 6.05
N LEU A 34 2.51 11.34 6.84
CA LEU A 34 1.92 10.20 7.54
C LEU A 34 0.91 10.64 8.61
N ALA A 35 1.19 11.71 9.34
CA ALA A 35 0.26 12.28 10.33
C ALA A 35 -1.00 12.83 9.65
N LYS A 36 -0.84 13.51 8.52
CA LYS A 36 -1.95 14.02 7.71
C LYS A 36 -2.86 12.87 7.25
N ARG A 37 -2.29 11.83 6.64
CA ARG A 37 -3.04 10.65 6.17
C ARG A 37 -3.73 9.89 7.30
N ALA A 38 -3.11 9.81 8.48
CA ALA A 38 -3.75 9.20 9.66
C ALA A 38 -4.97 10.00 10.12
N THR A 39 -4.88 11.33 10.07
CA THR A 39 -5.97 12.24 10.46
C THR A 39 -7.11 12.19 9.46
N GLU A 40 -6.81 12.21 8.16
CA GLU A 40 -7.79 12.08 7.08
C GLU A 40 -8.54 10.75 7.13
N ALA A 41 -7.88 9.68 7.58
CA ALA A 41 -8.49 8.37 7.80
C ALA A 41 -9.31 8.26 9.09
N GLY A 42 -9.43 9.34 9.89
CA GLY A 42 -10.17 9.36 11.15
C GLY A 42 -9.51 8.55 12.28
N GLU A 43 -8.22 8.25 12.18
CA GLU A 43 -7.50 7.42 13.15
C GLU A 43 -6.94 8.26 14.31
N LYS A 44 -7.04 7.74 15.53
CA LYS A 44 -6.61 8.46 16.75
C LYS A 44 -5.09 8.64 16.83
N ASN A 45 -4.32 7.75 16.21
CA ASN A 45 -2.86 7.84 16.19
C ASN A 45 -2.26 7.12 14.97
N ILE A 46 -1.04 7.49 14.62
CA ILE A 46 -0.28 6.90 13.51
C ILE A 46 -0.10 5.39 13.68
N SER A 47 0.00 4.89 14.92
CA SER A 47 0.17 3.44 15.17
C SER A 47 -1.09 2.64 14.81
N ASP A 48 -2.28 3.17 15.09
CA ASP A 48 -3.56 2.57 14.72
C ASP A 48 -3.73 2.58 13.19
N TYR A 49 -3.40 3.72 12.56
CA TYR A 49 -3.38 3.86 11.10
C TYR A 49 -2.45 2.83 10.42
N LEU A 50 -1.21 2.72 10.88
CA LEU A 50 -0.24 1.77 10.34
C LEU A 50 -0.66 0.32 10.58
N ARG A 51 -1.18 -0.02 11.77
CA ARG A 51 -1.64 -1.39 12.06
C ARG A 51 -2.81 -1.78 11.18
N LYS A 52 -3.84 -0.94 11.06
CA LYS A 52 -4.97 -1.22 10.19
C LYS A 52 -4.54 -1.46 8.76
N ARG A 53 -3.58 -0.68 8.22
CA ARG A 53 -3.11 -0.86 6.84
C ARG A 53 -2.08 -1.97 6.65
N ALA A 54 -1.30 -2.31 7.68
CA ALA A 54 -0.38 -3.43 7.63
C ALA A 54 -1.10 -4.78 7.65
N PHE A 55 -2.27 -4.85 8.31
CA PHE A 55 -3.02 -6.10 8.49
C PHE A 55 -4.33 -6.18 7.67
N ASN A 56 -4.94 -5.05 7.27
CA ASN A 56 -5.99 -5.03 6.24
C ASN A 56 -5.33 -4.89 4.86
N SER A 57 -4.93 -6.01 4.26
CA SER A 57 -4.52 -6.07 2.85
C SER A 57 -5.69 -5.89 1.87
N VAL A 58 -6.90 -5.61 2.36
CA VAL A 58 -8.10 -5.48 1.54
C VAL A 58 -8.14 -4.07 0.99
N TYR A 59 -7.50 -3.89 -0.16
CA TYR A 59 -7.97 -2.91 -1.12
C TYR A 59 -9.38 -3.34 -1.52
N THR A 60 -10.40 -2.81 -0.85
CA THR A 60 -11.79 -3.00 -1.27
C THR A 60 -11.93 -2.22 -2.58
N VAL A 61 -11.77 -2.92 -3.70
CA VAL A 61 -12.14 -2.40 -5.01
C VAL A 61 -13.65 -2.21 -4.95
N PRO A 62 -14.20 -1.00 -5.23
CA PRO A 62 -15.63 -0.82 -5.32
C PRO A 62 -16.21 -1.86 -6.29
N ALA A 63 -17.35 -2.49 -5.98
CA ALA A 63 -17.93 -3.56 -6.79
C ALA A 63 -18.07 -3.16 -8.28
N ILE A 64 -18.34 -1.89 -8.55
CA ILE A 64 -18.41 -1.28 -9.89
C ILE A 64 -17.10 -1.48 -10.69
N ASN A 65 -15.96 -1.50 -10.01
CA ASN A 65 -14.63 -1.59 -10.61
C ASN A 65 -14.04 -3.02 -10.58
N GLU A 66 -14.73 -4.01 -10.03
CA GLU A 66 -14.24 -5.40 -9.97
C GLU A 66 -14.07 -5.99 -11.37
N GLN A 67 -15.03 -5.74 -12.27
CA GLN A 67 -14.96 -6.22 -13.64
C GLN A 67 -13.80 -5.54 -14.41
N ALA A 68 -13.63 -4.22 -14.24
CA ALA A 68 -12.50 -3.49 -14.82
C ALA A 68 -11.15 -4.00 -14.29
N CYS A 69 -11.04 -4.23 -12.98
CA CYS A 69 -9.82 -4.79 -12.38
C CYS A 69 -9.54 -6.22 -12.88
N THR A 70 -10.57 -7.02 -13.10
CA THR A 70 -10.44 -8.38 -13.63
C THR A 70 -9.92 -8.36 -15.06
N GLU A 71 -10.48 -7.50 -15.92
CA GLU A 71 -10.01 -7.34 -17.30
C GLU A 71 -8.58 -6.79 -17.36
N LEU A 72 -8.25 -5.79 -16.54
CA LEU A 72 -6.90 -5.25 -16.46
C LEU A 72 -5.87 -6.30 -16.02
N ARG A 73 -6.24 -7.21 -15.10
CA ARG A 73 -5.37 -8.32 -14.68
C ARG A 73 -5.16 -9.34 -15.82
N LYS A 74 -6.18 -9.63 -16.62
CA LYS A 74 -6.04 -10.47 -17.83
C LYS A 74 -5.09 -9.80 -18.84
N MET A 75 -5.30 -8.52 -19.14
CA MET A 75 -4.44 -7.77 -20.05
C MET A 75 -2.97 -7.76 -19.58
N SER A 76 -2.74 -7.53 -18.28
CA SER A 76 -1.39 -7.59 -17.69
C SER A 76 -0.73 -8.95 -17.87
N THR A 77 -1.48 -10.03 -17.69
CA THR A 77 -0.98 -11.40 -17.89
C THR A 77 -0.59 -11.66 -19.35
N HIS A 78 -1.41 -11.22 -20.29
CA HIS A 78 -1.15 -11.36 -21.73
C HIS A 78 0.08 -10.56 -22.15
N LEU A 79 0.21 -9.32 -21.66
CA LEU A 79 1.39 -8.48 -21.92
C LEU A 79 2.66 -9.14 -21.40
N TYR A 80 2.64 -9.69 -20.17
CA TYR A 80 3.80 -10.40 -19.63
C TYR A 80 4.24 -11.59 -20.50
N GLN A 81 3.27 -12.37 -20.98
CA GLN A 81 3.54 -13.50 -21.89
C GLN A 81 4.13 -13.01 -23.22
N MET A 82 3.58 -11.94 -23.80
CA MET A 82 4.12 -11.33 -25.02
C MET A 82 5.55 -10.81 -24.81
N THR A 83 5.83 -10.10 -23.72
CA THR A 83 7.18 -9.61 -23.41
C THR A 83 8.16 -10.76 -23.35
N ARG A 84 7.84 -11.84 -22.65
CA ARG A 84 8.70 -13.03 -22.58
C ARG A 84 8.92 -13.71 -23.92
N PHE A 85 7.89 -13.74 -24.77
CA PHE A 85 8.02 -14.28 -26.11
C PHE A 85 8.97 -13.43 -26.97
N VAL A 86 8.79 -12.11 -26.93
CA VAL A 86 9.63 -11.16 -27.67
C VAL A 86 11.06 -11.17 -27.15
N GLU A 87 11.28 -11.24 -25.83
CA GLU A 87 12.62 -11.40 -25.23
C GLU A 87 13.34 -12.64 -25.79
N LYS A 88 12.65 -13.77 -25.87
CA LYS A 88 13.21 -15.01 -26.45
C LYS A 88 13.48 -14.88 -27.95
N ALA A 89 12.58 -14.24 -28.69
CA ALA A 89 12.73 -14.03 -30.13
C ALA A 89 13.89 -13.06 -30.45
N VAL A 90 14.09 -12.03 -29.64
CA VAL A 90 15.24 -11.11 -29.74
C VAL A 90 16.55 -11.84 -29.40
N GLN A 91 16.58 -12.64 -28.32
CA GLN A 91 17.75 -13.46 -27.98
C GLN A 91 18.11 -14.47 -29.08
N ALA A 92 17.11 -14.98 -29.79
CA ALA A 92 17.28 -15.87 -30.93
C ALA A 92 17.60 -15.13 -32.25
N GLY A 93 17.69 -13.80 -32.25
CA GLY A 93 17.96 -12.98 -33.43
C GLY A 93 16.82 -12.94 -34.46
N GLN A 94 15.61 -13.36 -34.09
CA GLN A 94 14.46 -13.45 -34.99
C GLN A 94 13.72 -12.13 -35.16
N ILE A 95 13.85 -11.20 -34.21
CA ILE A 95 13.14 -9.92 -34.18
C ILE A 95 14.10 -8.82 -33.70
N PRO A 96 14.04 -7.59 -34.25
CA PRO A 96 14.85 -6.46 -33.79
C PRO A 96 14.52 -6.05 -32.35
N THR A 97 15.55 -5.62 -31.61
CA THR A 97 15.46 -5.20 -30.20
C THR A 97 14.44 -4.07 -29.96
N GLN A 98 14.20 -3.23 -30.96
CA GLN A 98 13.21 -2.14 -30.89
C GLN A 98 11.79 -2.65 -30.57
N SER A 99 11.44 -3.87 -30.99
CA SER A 99 10.14 -4.47 -30.68
C SER A 99 9.97 -4.77 -29.19
N LEU A 100 11.06 -5.08 -28.48
CA LEU A 100 11.08 -5.29 -27.04
C LEU A 100 10.95 -3.95 -26.29
N GLU A 101 11.64 -2.92 -26.76
CA GLU A 101 11.62 -1.57 -26.16
C GLU A 101 10.20 -0.98 -26.18
N VAL A 102 9.49 -1.09 -27.30
CA VAL A 102 8.10 -0.64 -27.43
C VAL A 102 7.18 -1.34 -26.41
N LEU A 103 7.37 -2.64 -26.20
CA LEU A 103 6.55 -3.43 -25.27
C LEU A 103 6.83 -3.08 -23.80
N GLN A 104 8.08 -2.80 -23.47
CA GLN A 104 8.49 -2.32 -22.16
C GLN A 104 7.93 -0.92 -21.88
N GLU A 105 7.98 -0.01 -22.86
CA GLU A 105 7.42 1.33 -22.73
C GLU A 105 5.89 1.29 -22.55
N PHE A 106 5.20 0.43 -23.32
CA PHE A 106 3.76 0.22 -23.15
C PHE A 106 3.41 -0.31 -21.76
N SER A 107 4.16 -1.31 -21.27
CA SER A 107 3.98 -1.87 -19.93
C SER A 107 4.18 -0.83 -18.83
N LYS A 108 5.16 0.06 -18.99
CA LYS A 108 5.42 1.17 -18.08
C LYS A 108 4.25 2.16 -18.05
N LYS A 109 3.79 2.62 -19.22
CA LYS A 109 2.64 3.54 -19.34
C LYS A 109 1.36 2.94 -18.74
N LEU A 110 1.14 1.64 -18.93
CA LEU A 110 0.00 0.94 -18.33
C LEU A 110 0.09 0.93 -16.79
N GLY A 111 1.28 0.73 -16.24
CA GLY A 111 1.53 0.79 -14.80
C GLY A 111 1.30 2.19 -14.22
N GLU A 112 1.77 3.23 -14.91
CA GLU A 112 1.55 4.65 -14.55
C GLU A 112 0.06 4.99 -14.57
N TYR A 113 -0.66 4.60 -15.62
CA TYR A 113 -2.12 4.79 -15.74
C TYR A 113 -2.89 4.09 -14.61
N HIS A 114 -2.47 2.88 -14.22
CA HIS A 114 -3.05 2.18 -13.09
C HIS A 114 -2.86 2.91 -11.76
N GLN A 115 -1.68 3.51 -11.53
CA GLN A 115 -1.42 4.30 -10.33
C GLN A 115 -2.23 5.59 -10.33
N GLU A 116 -2.35 6.24 -11.48
CA GLU A 116 -3.17 7.44 -11.66
C GLU A 116 -4.66 7.16 -11.40
N LEU A 117 -5.21 6.08 -11.97
CA LEU A 117 -6.58 5.64 -11.69
C LEU A 117 -6.80 5.35 -10.21
N ARG A 118 -5.86 4.67 -9.54
CA ARG A 118 -5.94 4.47 -8.09
C ARG A 118 -5.92 5.78 -7.30
N GLY A 119 -5.10 6.75 -7.71
CA GLY A 119 -5.05 8.08 -7.09
C GLY A 119 -6.36 8.84 -7.24
N LYS A 120 -6.94 8.83 -8.44
CA LYS A 120 -8.22 9.50 -8.77
C LYS A 120 -9.42 8.90 -8.03
N ILE A 121 -9.50 7.57 -7.95
CA ILE A 121 -10.53 6.88 -7.17
C ILE A 121 -10.44 7.30 -5.69
N VAL A 122 -9.23 7.35 -5.11
CA VAL A 122 -9.07 7.78 -3.71
C VAL A 122 -9.50 9.23 -3.50
N SER A 123 -9.22 10.14 -4.45
CA SER A 123 -9.65 11.55 -4.32
C SER A 123 -11.15 11.75 -4.47
N GLU A 124 -11.82 11.06 -5.40
CA GLU A 124 -13.27 11.20 -5.62
C GLU A 124 -14.08 10.72 -4.41
N PHE A 125 -13.67 9.60 -3.80
CA PHE A 125 -14.31 9.06 -2.58
C PHE A 125 -14.06 9.91 -1.32
N LEU A 126 -13.03 10.76 -1.29
CA LEU A 126 -12.81 11.72 -0.20
C LEU A 126 -13.59 13.02 -0.37
N THR A 127 -14.12 13.28 -1.57
CA THR A 127 -14.88 14.50 -1.90
C THR A 127 -16.40 14.33 -1.90
N GLU A 128 -16.95 13.12 -1.79
CA GLU A 128 -18.39 12.95 -1.58
C GLU A 128 -18.73 13.12 -0.09
N PRO A 129 -19.39 14.23 0.33
CA PRO A 129 -20.00 14.27 1.64
C PRO A 129 -21.13 13.25 1.65
N THR A 130 -21.02 12.28 2.54
CA THR A 130 -22.11 11.38 2.91
C THR A 130 -23.32 12.22 3.30
N LYS A 131 -24.38 12.18 2.49
CA LYS A 131 -25.71 12.67 2.84
C LYS A 131 -26.40 11.70 3.79
#